data_AF-A0AAD6ZBK7-F1
#
_entry.id   AF-A0AAD6ZBK7-F1
#
_cell.length_a   1.000
_cell.length_b   1.000
_cell.length_c   1.000
_cell.angle_alpha   90.00
_cell.angle_beta   90.00
_cell.angle_gamma   90.00
#
_symmetry.space_group_name_H-M   'P 1'
#
loop_
_entity.id
_entity.type
_entity.pdbx_description
1 polymer ?
#
loop_
_entity_poly.entity_id
_entity_poly.type
_entity_poly.pdbx_seq_one_letter_code
_entity_poly.pdbx_strand_id
1 'polypeptide(L)'
;HSTPDIRAKGPHSIYCTRVNEGFHQETREIYARLNKRNIDEQMTSLDAIREALARLRMTVNQYDAEISDRITALAKHADVSPADIEQMPDSPDDNHWQFGAPQNLVDSRYAMKDAPWISGSTRDNFSASLRTFICDTFPEEPLRDDGEDSIQIRPFQCLYLHYTSLENWTDCCDILRCNASFQVNHEERFDCVVINMDDNPLTFGRLLFLFQCRLPSGRTEDITLVQLFKKSHWRPKTLWKNCRILGDSRSIFILPRYLIRGAHMVNCFGCNKADRTFYLDDVADFDWFLRAGN
;
A
#
# COMPACT_ATOMS: atom_id res chain seq x y z
N HIS A 1 59.94 -25.43 28.24
CA HIS A 1 58.66 -25.62 27.52
C HIS A 1 57.65 -24.49 27.73
N SER A 2 57.81 -23.55 28.67
CA SER A 2 56.83 -22.48 28.94
C SER A 2 56.82 -21.32 27.93
N THR A 3 57.95 -20.99 27.32
CA THR A 3 58.07 -19.80 26.47
C THR A 3 57.41 -19.92 25.07
N PRO A 4 57.46 -21.10 24.39
CA PRO A 4 56.75 -21.29 23.12
C PRO A 4 55.23 -21.29 23.28
N ASP A 5 54.71 -21.90 24.35
CA ASP A 5 53.27 -22.00 24.60
C ASP A 5 52.63 -20.62 24.88
N ILE A 6 53.36 -19.72 25.54
CA ILE A 6 52.90 -18.34 25.77
C ILE A 6 52.81 -17.55 24.45
N ARG A 7 53.71 -17.81 23.50
CA ARG A 7 53.67 -17.16 22.17
C ARG A 7 52.56 -17.73 21.28
N ALA A 8 52.26 -19.02 21.38
CA ALA A 8 51.19 -19.66 20.60
C ALA A 8 49.78 -19.34 21.12
N LYS A 9 49.62 -19.14 22.44
CA LYS A 9 48.31 -18.91 23.07
C LYS A 9 47.68 -17.56 22.72
N GLY A 10 48.49 -16.58 22.33
CA GLY A 10 48.04 -15.20 22.11
C GLY A 10 47.49 -14.55 23.39
N PRO A 11 47.34 -13.22 23.44
CA PRO A 11 46.66 -12.57 24.55
C PRO A 11 45.19 -13.02 24.57
N HIS A 12 44.72 -13.50 25.73
CA HIS A 12 43.30 -13.80 25.92
C HIS A 12 42.47 -12.55 25.61
N SER A 13 41.46 -12.67 24.73
CA SER A 13 40.58 -11.56 24.30
C SER A 13 39.88 -10.84 25.47
N ILE A 14 39.79 -11.50 26.63
CA ILE A 14 39.18 -10.99 27.86
C ILE A 14 39.92 -9.74 28.41
N TYR A 15 41.23 -9.60 28.15
CA TYR A 15 42.01 -8.42 28.56
C TYR A 15 42.20 -7.40 27.44
N CYS A 16 41.61 -7.63 26.27
CA CYS A 16 41.67 -6.70 25.14
C CYS A 16 40.44 -5.79 25.17
N THR A 17 40.59 -4.57 25.67
CA THR A 17 39.52 -3.55 25.68
C THR A 17 39.08 -3.13 24.27
N ARG A 18 39.85 -3.50 23.24
CA ARG A 18 39.55 -3.25 21.83
C ARG A 18 38.33 -4.02 21.31
N VAL A 19 38.05 -5.20 21.88
CA VAL A 19 36.98 -6.10 21.41
C VAL A 19 35.58 -5.47 21.59
N ASN A 20 35.43 -4.56 22.55
CA ASN A 20 34.17 -3.83 22.80
C ASN A 20 34.23 -2.35 22.39
N GLU A 21 35.31 -1.91 21.75
CA GLU A 21 35.50 -0.50 21.37
C GLU A 21 34.48 -0.06 20.30
N GLY A 22 34.13 -0.95 19.38
CA GLY A 22 33.06 -0.70 18.38
C GLY A 22 31.69 -0.48 19.03
N PHE A 23 31.34 -1.29 20.02
CA PHE A 23 30.08 -1.13 20.77
C PHE A 23 30.05 0.21 21.53
N HIS A 24 31.17 0.63 22.10
CA HIS A 24 31.29 1.93 22.76
C HIS A 24 31.19 3.11 21.77
N GLN A 25 31.71 2.95 20.56
CA GLN A 25 31.58 3.95 19.50
C GLN A 25 30.11 4.11 19.06
N GLU A 26 29.41 3.00 18.79
CA GLU A 26 28.00 3.02 18.41
C GLU A 26 27.10 3.60 19.51
N THR A 27 27.34 3.18 20.76
CA THR A 27 26.68 3.72 21.95
C THR A 27 26.89 5.23 22.07
N ARG A 28 28.11 5.71 21.84
CA ARG A 28 28.46 7.14 21.92
C ARG A 28 27.76 7.93 20.82
N GLU A 29 27.65 7.38 19.62
CA GLU A 29 26.91 8.01 18.52
C GLU A 29 25.41 8.08 18.78
N ILE A 30 24.81 7.03 19.35
CA ILE A 30 23.40 7.04 19.75
C ILE A 30 23.19 8.10 20.84
N TYR A 31 24.02 8.07 21.89
CA TYR A 31 23.96 9.01 23.00
C TYR A 31 24.06 10.47 22.55
N ALA A 32 24.90 10.78 21.57
CA ALA A 32 25.04 12.13 21.01
C ALA A 32 23.77 12.65 20.33
N ARG A 33 22.87 11.77 19.87
CA ARG A 33 21.63 12.11 19.16
C ARG A 33 20.40 12.18 20.08
N LEU A 34 20.54 11.83 21.36
CA LEU A 34 19.43 11.82 22.31
C LEU A 34 19.13 13.22 22.86
N ASN A 35 17.89 13.42 23.31
CA ASN A 35 17.47 14.63 24.03
C ASN A 35 17.95 14.67 25.50
N LYS A 36 18.73 13.65 25.94
CA LYS A 36 19.36 13.49 27.26
C LYS A 36 18.41 13.42 28.46
N ARG A 37 17.12 13.16 28.23
CA ARG A 37 16.12 12.89 29.27
C ARG A 37 15.67 11.43 29.15
N ASN A 38 15.71 10.65 30.24
CA ASN A 38 15.42 9.21 30.22
C ASN A 38 16.23 8.45 29.13
N ILE A 39 17.56 8.52 29.28
CA ILE A 39 18.55 8.08 28.29
C ILE A 39 18.44 6.58 28.01
N ASP A 40 18.23 5.77 29.05
CA ASP A 40 18.29 4.31 28.94
C ASP A 40 17.15 3.75 28.08
N GLU A 41 15.92 4.26 28.25
CA GLU A 41 14.77 3.87 27.41
C GLU A 41 14.95 4.27 25.95
N GLN A 42 15.42 5.50 25.70
CA GLN A 42 15.63 5.98 24.33
C GLN A 42 16.77 5.23 23.63
N MET A 43 17.83 4.92 24.38
CA MET A 43 18.96 4.17 23.85
C MET A 43 18.55 2.73 23.51
N THR A 44 17.78 2.07 24.37
CA THR A 44 17.24 0.73 24.11
C THR A 44 16.33 0.71 22.89
N SER A 45 15.47 1.73 22.73
CA SER A 45 14.58 1.83 21.57
C SER A 45 15.33 2.04 20.26
N LEU A 46 16.35 2.90 20.24
CA LEU A 46 17.15 3.16 19.04
C LEU A 46 18.02 1.96 18.66
N ASP A 47 18.56 1.24 19.63
CA ASP A 47 19.31 0.01 19.40
C ASP A 47 18.43 -1.06 18.75
N ALA A 48 17.22 -1.28 19.27
CA ALA A 48 16.26 -2.20 18.69
C ALA A 48 15.87 -1.83 17.24
N ILE A 49 15.71 -0.53 16.94
CA ILE A 49 15.45 -0.05 15.58
C ILE A 49 16.64 -0.31 14.65
N ARG A 50 17.87 -0.08 15.12
CA ARG A 50 19.09 -0.34 14.34
C ARG A 50 19.25 -1.82 14.02
N GLU A 51 19.02 -2.69 14.98
CA GLU A 51 19.06 -4.13 14.79
C GLU A 51 17.98 -4.59 13.78
N ALA A 52 16.76 -4.06 13.89
CA ALA A 52 15.70 -4.34 12.92
C ALA A 52 16.09 -3.88 11.51
N LEU A 53 16.67 -2.69 11.38
CA LEU A 53 17.18 -2.17 10.11
C LEU A 53 18.30 -3.04 9.53
N ALA A 54 19.23 -3.48 10.37
CA ALA A 54 20.35 -4.34 9.97
C ALA A 54 19.82 -5.68 9.43
N ARG A 55 18.85 -6.29 10.11
CA ARG A 55 18.19 -7.51 9.64
C ARG A 55 17.48 -7.32 8.32
N LEU A 56 16.68 -6.26 8.17
CA LEU A 56 16.04 -5.94 6.90
C LEU A 56 17.07 -5.79 5.77
N ARG A 57 18.19 -5.11 6.03
CA ARG A 57 19.25 -4.93 5.04
C ARG A 57 19.95 -6.24 4.69
N MET A 58 20.22 -7.10 5.68
CA MET A 58 20.77 -8.42 5.44
C MET A 58 19.82 -9.28 4.59
N THR A 59 18.53 -9.25 4.89
CA THR A 59 17.50 -9.95 4.12
C THR A 59 17.45 -9.44 2.67
N VAL A 60 17.43 -8.12 2.45
CA VAL A 60 17.47 -7.54 1.10
C VAL A 60 18.75 -7.95 0.35
N ASN A 61 19.91 -7.82 0.98
CA ASN A 61 21.18 -8.21 0.36
C ASN A 61 21.21 -9.71 0.02
N GLN A 62 20.57 -10.56 0.84
CA GLN A 62 20.46 -11.99 0.57
C GLN A 62 19.54 -12.25 -0.63
N TYR A 63 18.39 -11.57 -0.70
CA TYR A 63 17.50 -11.65 -1.86
C TYR A 63 18.19 -11.16 -3.14
N ASP A 64 18.92 -10.04 -3.09
CA ASP A 64 19.67 -9.51 -4.24
C ASP A 64 20.72 -10.52 -4.74
N ALA A 65 21.41 -11.19 -3.81
CA ALA A 65 22.38 -12.23 -4.14
C ALA A 65 21.70 -13.46 -4.77
N GLU A 66 20.58 -13.93 -4.21
CA GLU A 66 19.81 -15.06 -4.75
C GLU A 66 19.25 -14.76 -6.15
N ILE A 67 18.79 -13.53 -6.39
CA ILE A 67 18.32 -13.06 -7.70
C ILE A 67 19.49 -13.04 -8.69
N SER A 68 20.62 -12.45 -8.32
CA SER A 68 21.83 -12.39 -9.16
C SER A 68 22.34 -13.79 -9.54
N ASP A 69 22.35 -14.72 -8.59
CA ASP A 69 22.72 -16.12 -8.82
C ASP A 69 21.75 -16.81 -9.79
N ARG A 70 20.43 -16.58 -9.63
CA ARG A 70 19.40 -17.12 -10.53
C ARG A 70 19.52 -16.58 -11.94
N ILE A 71 19.72 -15.28 -12.11
CA ILE A 71 19.91 -14.63 -13.41
C ILE A 71 21.15 -15.21 -14.09
N THR A 72 22.26 -15.35 -13.35
CA THR A 72 23.50 -15.93 -13.86
C THR A 72 23.30 -17.39 -14.31
N ALA A 73 22.54 -18.18 -13.56
CA ALA A 73 22.22 -19.56 -13.92
C ALA A 73 21.34 -19.67 -15.17
N LEU A 74 20.32 -18.80 -15.30
CA LEU A 74 19.45 -18.73 -16.46
C LEU A 74 20.22 -18.30 -17.72
N ALA A 75 21.11 -17.32 -17.59
CA ALA A 75 21.95 -16.81 -18.68
C ALA A 75 22.84 -17.92 -19.25
N LYS A 76 23.44 -18.71 -18.35
CA LYS A 76 24.24 -19.87 -18.72
C LYS A 76 23.43 -20.96 -19.43
N HIS A 77 22.18 -21.17 -19.05
CA HIS A 77 21.31 -22.15 -19.68
C HIS A 77 20.80 -21.72 -21.06
N ALA A 78 20.56 -20.43 -21.25
CA ALA A 78 20.01 -19.86 -22.48
C ALA A 78 21.08 -19.36 -23.47
N ASP A 79 22.38 -19.45 -23.12
CA ASP A 79 23.51 -18.95 -23.91
C ASP A 79 23.38 -17.45 -24.28
N VAL A 80 22.84 -16.67 -23.34
CA VAL A 80 22.66 -15.21 -23.44
C VAL A 80 23.41 -14.51 -22.32
N SER A 81 23.63 -13.20 -22.45
CA SER A 81 24.27 -12.44 -21.38
C SER A 81 23.35 -12.33 -20.16
N PRO A 82 23.87 -12.35 -18.91
CA PRO A 82 23.10 -11.99 -17.72
C PRO A 82 22.40 -10.63 -17.85
N ALA A 83 23.04 -9.68 -18.54
CA ALA A 83 22.46 -8.36 -18.82
C ALA A 83 21.25 -8.40 -19.77
N ASP A 84 21.15 -9.42 -20.63
CA ASP A 84 19.99 -9.61 -21.51
C ASP A 84 18.81 -10.20 -20.74
N ILE A 85 19.07 -10.98 -19.67
CA ILE A 85 18.06 -11.52 -18.76
C ILE A 85 17.62 -10.50 -17.73
N GLU A 86 18.52 -9.67 -17.21
CA GLU A 86 18.17 -8.51 -16.38
C GLU A 86 17.29 -7.50 -17.13
N GLN A 87 17.41 -7.44 -18.46
CA GLN A 87 16.54 -6.64 -19.34
C GLN A 87 15.28 -7.37 -19.77
N MET A 88 15.19 -8.69 -19.57
CA MET A 88 13.89 -9.34 -19.62
C MET A 88 13.13 -8.83 -18.39
N PRO A 89 11.92 -8.26 -18.56
CA PRO A 89 11.10 -7.98 -17.40
C PRO A 89 10.98 -9.30 -16.64
N ASP A 90 11.43 -9.31 -15.38
CA ASP A 90 10.84 -10.22 -14.41
C ASP A 90 9.34 -10.16 -14.69
N SER A 91 8.68 -11.29 -14.80
CA SER A 91 7.23 -11.28 -14.66
C SER A 91 6.95 -11.43 -13.16
N PRO A 92 6.90 -10.34 -12.35
CA PRO A 92 5.89 -10.31 -11.33
C PRO A 92 4.55 -10.29 -12.08
N ASP A 93 3.42 -10.45 -11.40
CA ASP A 93 2.15 -10.10 -12.05
C ASP A 93 2.32 -8.72 -12.72
N ASP A 94 2.19 -8.67 -14.06
CA ASP A 94 2.42 -7.50 -14.95
C ASP A 94 1.34 -6.41 -14.74
N ASN A 95 0.73 -6.43 -13.57
CA ASN A 95 -0.30 -5.55 -13.11
C ASN A 95 0.37 -4.31 -12.55
N HIS A 96 -0.11 -3.14 -12.95
CA HIS A 96 0.35 -1.87 -12.41
C HIS A 96 -0.14 -1.63 -10.97
N TRP A 97 -0.67 -2.64 -10.28
CA TRP A 97 -1.13 -2.56 -8.89
C TRP A 97 -0.68 -3.76 -8.06
N GLN A 98 -0.55 -3.55 -6.75
CA GLN A 98 -0.32 -4.60 -5.78
C GLN A 98 -0.97 -4.29 -4.44
N PHE A 99 -1.67 -5.25 -3.84
CA PHE A 99 -2.18 -5.12 -2.48
C PHE A 99 -1.13 -5.48 -1.43
N GLY A 100 -1.13 -4.73 -0.32
CA GLY A 100 -0.22 -4.89 0.81
C GLY A 100 -0.93 -4.90 2.16
N ALA A 101 -0.20 -5.29 3.19
CA ALA A 101 -0.72 -5.45 4.56
C ALA A 101 -1.96 -6.38 4.64
N PRO A 102 -1.80 -7.67 4.25
CA PRO A 102 -2.89 -8.64 4.28
C PRO A 102 -3.43 -8.85 5.69
N GLN A 103 -4.75 -9.05 5.78
CA GLN A 103 -5.47 -9.38 6.99
C GLN A 103 -5.92 -10.85 6.97
N ASN A 104 -6.53 -11.30 8.06
CA ASN A 104 -7.10 -12.65 8.14
C ASN A 104 -8.21 -12.86 7.10
N LEU A 105 -8.35 -14.09 6.61
CA LEU A 105 -9.49 -14.44 5.77
C LEU A 105 -10.81 -14.24 6.53
N VAL A 106 -11.80 -13.71 5.82
CA VAL A 106 -13.15 -13.49 6.34
C VAL A 106 -14.16 -13.93 5.27
N ASP A 107 -15.33 -14.39 5.69
CA ASP A 107 -16.46 -14.59 4.79
C ASP A 107 -17.08 -13.24 4.43
N SER A 108 -17.39 -13.04 3.14
CA SER A 108 -18.00 -11.80 2.63
C SER A 108 -19.24 -11.34 3.42
N ARG A 109 -20.01 -12.28 4.01
CA ARG A 109 -21.22 -11.99 4.80
C ARG A 109 -20.92 -11.25 6.11
N TYR A 110 -19.71 -11.38 6.62
CA TYR A 110 -19.30 -10.77 7.89
C TYR A 110 -18.27 -9.65 7.73
N ALA A 111 -17.67 -9.52 6.55
CA ALA A 111 -16.57 -8.58 6.27
C ALA A 111 -16.88 -7.12 6.62
N MET A 112 -18.14 -6.69 6.48
CA MET A 112 -18.56 -5.29 6.69
C MET A 112 -19.45 -5.09 7.91
N LYS A 113 -19.86 -6.15 8.62
CA LYS A 113 -20.95 -6.08 9.60
C LYS A 113 -20.70 -5.04 10.71
N ASP A 114 -19.44 -4.91 11.12
CA ASP A 114 -19.01 -4.00 12.19
C ASP A 114 -18.23 -2.78 11.67
N ALA A 115 -18.45 -2.37 10.42
CA ALA A 115 -17.81 -1.20 9.81
C ALA A 115 -18.68 0.08 9.95
N PRO A 116 -18.46 0.93 10.97
CA PRO A 116 -19.26 2.15 11.18
C PRO A 116 -18.96 3.28 10.18
N TRP A 117 -17.80 3.20 9.52
CA TRP A 117 -17.30 4.19 8.57
C TRP A 117 -17.96 4.07 7.18
N ILE A 118 -18.70 2.97 6.94
CA ILE A 118 -19.40 2.74 5.68
C ILE A 118 -20.88 3.09 5.80
N SER A 119 -21.51 3.46 4.68
CA SER A 119 -22.95 3.68 4.67
C SER A 119 -23.71 2.39 5.03
N GLY A 120 -24.79 2.51 5.79
CA GLY A 120 -25.60 1.34 6.19
C GLY A 120 -26.10 0.54 4.98
N SER A 121 -26.49 1.20 3.89
CA SER A 121 -26.93 0.53 2.67
C SER A 121 -25.80 -0.25 1.99
N THR A 122 -24.58 0.29 1.93
CA THR A 122 -23.42 -0.45 1.40
C THR A 122 -23.05 -1.61 2.31
N ARG A 123 -23.12 -1.41 3.63
CA ARG A 123 -22.81 -2.43 4.63
C ARG A 123 -23.73 -3.64 4.51
N ASP A 124 -25.03 -3.38 4.53
CA ASP A 124 -26.07 -4.41 4.64
C ASP A 124 -26.20 -5.19 3.32
N ASN A 125 -25.88 -4.56 2.18
CA ASN A 125 -25.93 -5.17 0.86
C ASN A 125 -24.56 -5.62 0.32
N PHE A 126 -23.49 -5.61 1.14
CA PHE A 126 -22.12 -5.86 0.66
C PHE A 126 -21.99 -7.21 -0.06
N SER A 127 -22.41 -8.30 0.59
CA SER A 127 -22.27 -9.66 0.04
C SER A 127 -23.13 -9.87 -1.22
N ALA A 128 -24.38 -9.36 -1.21
CA ALA A 128 -25.27 -9.46 -2.37
C ALA A 128 -24.77 -8.62 -3.56
N SER A 129 -24.27 -7.41 -3.30
CA SER A 129 -23.69 -6.54 -4.33
C SER A 129 -22.39 -7.13 -4.88
N LEU A 130 -21.58 -7.77 -4.03
CA LEU A 130 -20.35 -8.45 -4.46
C LEU A 130 -20.65 -9.64 -5.38
N ARG A 131 -21.66 -10.45 -5.04
CA ARG A 131 -22.11 -11.55 -5.91
C ARG A 131 -22.55 -11.04 -7.27
N THR A 132 -23.39 -10.01 -7.28
CA THR A 132 -23.87 -9.39 -8.52
C THR A 132 -22.68 -8.92 -9.36
N PHE A 133 -21.72 -8.22 -8.74
CA PHE A 133 -20.50 -7.78 -9.41
C PHE A 133 -19.67 -8.94 -9.98
N ILE A 134 -19.49 -10.03 -9.23
CA ILE A 134 -18.75 -11.21 -9.71
C ILE A 134 -19.46 -11.85 -10.90
N CYS A 135 -20.78 -12.07 -10.83
CA CYS A 135 -21.54 -12.66 -11.92
C CYS A 135 -21.51 -11.78 -13.18
N ASP A 136 -21.58 -10.45 -13.03
CA ASP A 136 -21.53 -9.51 -14.14
C ASP A 136 -20.11 -9.43 -14.76
N THR A 137 -19.08 -9.47 -13.92
CA THR A 137 -17.67 -9.27 -14.35
C THR A 137 -17.00 -10.55 -14.82
N PHE A 138 -17.40 -11.70 -14.26
CA PHE A 138 -16.83 -13.02 -14.53
C PHE A 138 -17.96 -14.04 -14.83
N PRO A 139 -18.59 -13.97 -16.02
CA PRO A 139 -19.73 -14.83 -16.37
C PRO A 139 -19.41 -16.34 -16.32
N GLU A 140 -18.14 -16.70 -16.53
CA GLU A 140 -17.62 -18.06 -16.43
C GLU A 140 -17.50 -18.61 -15.00
N GLU A 141 -17.74 -17.81 -13.97
CA GLU A 141 -17.64 -18.19 -12.55
C GLU A 141 -19.05 -18.25 -11.92
N PRO A 142 -19.83 -19.31 -12.18
CA PRO A 142 -21.21 -19.38 -11.71
C PRO A 142 -21.25 -19.47 -10.18
N LEU A 143 -21.71 -18.39 -9.55
CA LEU A 143 -22.13 -18.39 -8.15
C LEU A 143 -23.61 -18.77 -8.06
N ARG A 144 -23.99 -19.55 -7.05
CA ARG A 144 -25.41 -19.85 -6.82
C ARG A 144 -26.13 -18.59 -6.32
N ASP A 145 -27.30 -18.33 -6.89
CA ASP A 145 -28.19 -17.23 -6.51
C ASP A 145 -28.86 -17.43 -5.14
N ASP A 146 -28.83 -18.65 -4.60
CA ASP A 146 -29.41 -18.98 -3.29
C ASP A 146 -28.60 -18.42 -2.10
N GLY A 147 -27.40 -17.88 -2.36
CA GLY A 147 -26.57 -17.25 -1.34
C GLY A 147 -25.89 -18.23 -0.38
N GLU A 148 -25.96 -19.54 -0.62
CA GLU A 148 -25.34 -20.54 0.24
C GLU A 148 -23.81 -20.57 0.10
N ASP A 149 -23.28 -20.28 -1.09
CA ASP A 149 -21.84 -20.37 -1.37
C ASP A 149 -21.04 -19.38 -0.53
N SER A 150 -20.17 -19.86 0.37
CA SER A 150 -19.30 -18.97 1.13
C SER A 150 -18.24 -18.34 0.21
N ILE A 151 -18.32 -17.02 0.03
CA ILE A 151 -17.28 -16.25 -0.65
C ILE A 151 -16.23 -15.85 0.37
N GLN A 152 -15.06 -16.48 0.27
CA GLN A 152 -13.92 -16.16 1.10
C GLN A 152 -13.14 -14.98 0.52
N ILE A 153 -12.91 -13.98 1.36
CA ILE A 153 -12.14 -12.80 1.00
C ILE A 153 -10.98 -12.60 1.98
N ARG A 154 -9.86 -12.12 1.45
CA ARG A 154 -8.70 -11.66 2.23
C ARG A 154 -8.62 -10.14 2.14
N PRO A 155 -8.88 -9.40 3.22
CA PRO A 155 -8.76 -7.95 3.22
C PRO A 155 -7.29 -7.48 3.19
N PHE A 156 -7.08 -6.27 2.69
CA PHE A 156 -5.79 -5.58 2.64
C PHE A 156 -5.97 -4.13 3.08
N GLN A 157 -4.89 -3.51 3.57
CA GLN A 157 -4.92 -2.13 4.08
C GLN A 157 -4.12 -1.14 3.23
N CYS A 158 -3.38 -1.64 2.24
CA CYS A 158 -2.48 -0.86 1.41
C CYS A 158 -2.62 -1.27 -0.05
N LEU A 159 -2.53 -0.30 -0.94
CA LEU A 159 -2.47 -0.47 -2.38
C LEU A 159 -1.23 0.28 -2.89
N TYR A 160 -0.35 -0.42 -3.59
CA TYR A 160 0.73 0.14 -4.38
C TYR A 160 0.22 0.26 -5.81
N LEU A 161 0.26 1.46 -6.37
CA LEU A 161 -0.27 1.74 -7.70
C LEU A 161 0.81 2.41 -8.55
N HIS A 162 1.30 1.68 -9.55
CA HIS A 162 2.32 2.11 -10.49
C HIS A 162 1.69 2.85 -11.66
N TYR A 163 2.32 3.94 -12.09
CA TYR A 163 1.89 4.71 -13.25
C TYR A 163 3.08 5.45 -13.84
N THR A 164 3.06 5.68 -15.14
CA THR A 164 4.02 6.55 -15.81
C THR A 164 3.52 7.98 -15.77
N SER A 165 4.29 8.89 -15.18
CA SER A 165 3.97 10.33 -15.13
C SER A 165 3.96 10.94 -16.54
N LEU A 166 2.93 11.70 -16.89
CA LEU A 166 2.82 12.51 -18.10
C LEU A 166 3.66 13.78 -18.05
N GLU A 167 4.12 14.20 -16.87
CA GLU A 167 4.96 15.40 -16.72
C GLU A 167 6.37 15.14 -17.25
N ASN A 168 6.97 14.02 -16.84
CA ASN A 168 8.37 13.70 -17.06
C ASN A 168 8.62 12.30 -17.64
N TRP A 169 7.56 11.52 -17.91
CA TRP A 169 7.62 10.17 -18.46
C TRP A 169 8.35 9.15 -17.58
N THR A 170 8.48 9.44 -16.28
CA THR A 170 9.09 8.51 -15.32
C THR A 170 8.05 7.63 -14.67
N ASP A 171 8.42 6.37 -14.41
CA ASP A 171 7.60 5.47 -13.62
C ASP A 171 7.55 5.92 -12.16
N CYS A 172 6.34 5.95 -11.62
CA CYS A 172 6.00 6.42 -10.29
C CYS A 172 5.14 5.38 -9.58
N CYS A 173 5.09 5.45 -8.24
CA CYS A 173 4.29 4.55 -7.42
C CYS A 173 3.59 5.35 -6.33
N ASP A 174 2.26 5.31 -6.34
CA ASP A 174 1.44 5.86 -5.26
C ASP A 174 1.16 4.78 -4.22
N ILE A 175 1.44 5.09 -2.95
CA ILE A 175 1.15 4.20 -1.81
C ILE A 175 -0.12 4.69 -1.14
N LEU A 176 -1.21 3.98 -1.39
CA LEU A 176 -2.56 4.35 -0.98
C LEU A 176 -3.05 3.48 0.18
N ARG A 177 -3.59 4.14 1.20
CA ARG A 177 -4.04 3.49 2.44
C ARG A 177 -5.55 3.38 2.50
N CYS A 178 -6.00 2.24 3.02
CA CYS A 178 -7.39 1.93 3.30
C CYS A 178 -7.48 1.43 4.74
N ASN A 179 -7.40 2.35 5.71
CA ASN A 179 -7.32 2.02 7.13
C ASN A 179 -8.40 2.76 7.94
N ALA A 180 -9.33 1.99 8.49
CA ALA A 180 -10.40 2.50 9.36
C ALA A 180 -9.91 3.01 10.72
N SER A 181 -8.71 2.63 11.16
CA SER A 181 -8.12 2.99 12.45
C SER A 181 -6.63 3.29 12.27
N PHE A 182 -6.32 4.44 11.65
CA PHE A 182 -4.96 4.79 11.27
C PHE A 182 -4.11 5.35 12.42
N GLN A 183 -4.73 6.07 13.36
CA GLN A 183 -4.04 6.68 14.51
C GLN A 183 -4.57 6.13 15.84
N VAL A 184 -3.86 6.46 16.94
CA VAL A 184 -4.24 6.11 18.32
C VAL A 184 -5.68 6.53 18.66
N ASN A 185 -6.18 7.60 18.03
CA ASN A 185 -7.55 8.10 18.22
C ASN A 185 -8.59 7.39 17.34
N HIS A 186 -8.24 6.29 16.65
CA HIS A 186 -9.08 5.58 15.70
C HIS A 186 -9.60 6.45 14.54
N GLU A 187 -8.80 7.42 14.10
CA GLU A 187 -9.14 8.22 12.93
C GLU A 187 -9.07 7.38 11.65
N GLU A 188 -10.10 7.50 10.83
CA GLU A 188 -10.21 6.86 9.53
C GLU A 188 -9.26 7.53 8.52
N ARG A 189 -8.49 6.71 7.80
CA ARG A 189 -7.70 7.14 6.65
C ARG A 189 -8.02 6.28 5.44
N PHE A 190 -8.76 6.88 4.53
CA PHE A 190 -9.14 6.31 3.26
C PHE A 190 -8.65 7.24 2.16
N ASP A 191 -7.54 6.86 1.52
CA ASP A 191 -6.95 7.65 0.45
C ASP A 191 -7.85 7.59 -0.80
N CYS A 192 -7.74 8.61 -1.67
CA CYS A 192 -8.57 8.74 -2.86
C CYS A 192 -7.80 8.37 -4.12
N VAL A 193 -8.54 8.04 -5.17
CA VAL A 193 -8.03 7.51 -6.45
C VAL A 193 -8.74 8.16 -7.63
N VAL A 194 -8.00 8.23 -8.74
CA VAL A 194 -8.54 8.49 -10.07
C VAL A 194 -8.87 7.15 -10.72
N ILE A 195 -10.05 7.07 -11.32
CA ILE A 195 -10.63 5.85 -11.89
C ILE A 195 -10.94 6.11 -13.36
N ASN A 196 -10.45 5.23 -14.21
CA ASN A 196 -10.81 5.18 -15.61
C ASN A 196 -12.17 4.49 -15.75
N MET A 197 -13.20 5.25 -16.09
CA MET A 197 -14.55 4.75 -16.33
C MET A 197 -14.97 5.07 -17.76
N ASP A 198 -15.63 4.12 -18.42
CA ASP A 198 -16.05 4.25 -19.83
C ASP A 198 -16.94 5.49 -20.08
N ASP A 199 -17.82 5.82 -19.13
CA ASP A 199 -18.77 6.93 -19.23
C ASP A 199 -18.14 8.32 -18.94
N ASN A 200 -17.02 8.35 -18.22
CA ASN A 200 -16.33 9.57 -17.82
C ASN A 200 -14.87 9.28 -17.49
N PRO A 201 -13.92 9.64 -18.39
CA PRO A 201 -12.54 9.19 -18.31
C PRO A 201 -11.80 9.65 -17.05
N LEU A 202 -12.31 10.65 -16.31
CA LEU A 202 -11.76 11.07 -15.02
C LEU A 202 -12.85 11.13 -13.96
N THR A 203 -13.09 9.98 -13.34
CA THR A 203 -13.92 9.86 -12.15
C THR A 203 -13.02 9.71 -10.91
N PHE A 204 -13.37 10.40 -9.83
CA PHE A 204 -12.64 10.29 -8.56
C PHE A 204 -13.43 9.43 -7.58
N GLY A 205 -12.73 8.72 -6.71
CA GLY A 205 -13.35 8.00 -5.61
C GLY A 205 -12.44 7.81 -4.41
N ARG A 206 -13.03 7.43 -3.29
CA ARG A 206 -12.33 7.08 -2.05
C ARG A 206 -12.25 5.57 -1.92
N LEU A 207 -11.07 5.04 -1.64
CA LEU A 207 -10.88 3.62 -1.35
C LEU A 207 -11.57 3.28 -0.02
N LEU A 208 -12.59 2.42 -0.05
CA LEU A 208 -13.28 1.98 1.15
C LEU A 208 -12.82 0.60 1.62
N PHE A 209 -12.49 -0.28 0.68
CA PHE A 209 -12.05 -1.63 1.01
C PHE A 209 -11.23 -2.25 -0.12
N LEU A 210 -10.14 -2.93 0.25
CA LEU A 210 -9.26 -3.67 -0.65
C LEU A 210 -9.31 -5.13 -0.24
N PHE A 211 -9.60 -6.04 -1.17
CA PHE A 211 -9.65 -7.45 -0.84
C PHE A 211 -9.39 -8.33 -2.05
N GLN A 212 -8.77 -9.48 -1.79
CA GLN A 212 -8.70 -10.56 -2.75
C GLN A 212 -9.84 -11.54 -2.49
N CYS A 213 -10.55 -11.93 -3.53
CA CYS A 213 -11.67 -12.85 -3.48
C CYS A 213 -11.27 -14.18 -4.11
N ARG A 214 -11.60 -15.31 -3.46
CA ARG A 214 -11.46 -16.63 -4.06
C ARG A 214 -12.76 -17.01 -4.79
N LEU A 215 -12.66 -17.20 -6.09
CA LEU A 215 -13.75 -17.59 -6.98
C LEU A 215 -14.04 -19.11 -6.90
N PRO A 216 -15.22 -19.58 -7.34
CA PRO A 216 -15.59 -20.99 -7.35
C PRO A 216 -14.60 -21.90 -8.07
N SER A 217 -14.01 -21.44 -9.19
CA SER A 217 -12.97 -22.19 -9.92
C SER A 217 -11.67 -22.40 -9.12
N GLY A 218 -11.50 -21.69 -8.01
CA GLY A 218 -10.27 -21.61 -7.25
C GLY A 218 -9.36 -20.45 -7.67
N ARG A 219 -9.69 -19.73 -8.75
CA ARG A 219 -9.01 -18.48 -9.15
C ARG A 219 -9.17 -17.42 -8.07
N THR A 220 -8.17 -16.56 -7.93
CA THR A 220 -8.20 -15.42 -7.00
C THR A 220 -8.19 -14.12 -7.78
N GLU A 221 -9.08 -13.19 -7.41
CA GLU A 221 -9.20 -11.89 -8.06
C GLU A 221 -9.10 -10.76 -7.04
N ASP A 222 -8.37 -9.73 -7.39
CA ASP A 222 -8.27 -8.52 -6.60
C ASP A 222 -9.44 -7.58 -6.93
N ILE A 223 -10.17 -7.16 -5.90
CA ILE A 223 -11.35 -6.31 -6.03
C ILE A 223 -11.23 -5.15 -5.04
N THR A 224 -11.67 -3.97 -5.48
CA THR A 224 -11.71 -2.77 -4.65
C THR A 224 -13.15 -2.28 -4.52
N LEU A 225 -13.56 -1.96 -3.29
CA LEU A 225 -14.77 -1.18 -3.04
C LEU A 225 -14.38 0.30 -2.99
N VAL A 226 -14.98 1.11 -3.85
CA VAL A 226 -14.73 2.55 -3.93
C VAL A 226 -16.02 3.33 -3.73
N GLN A 227 -15.92 4.40 -2.96
CA GLN A 227 -16.95 5.41 -2.85
C GLN A 227 -16.73 6.48 -3.93
N LEU A 228 -17.58 6.52 -4.96
CA LEU A 228 -17.43 7.53 -6.00
C LEU A 228 -17.73 8.93 -5.45
N PHE A 229 -17.11 9.91 -6.08
CA PHE A 229 -17.46 11.31 -5.92
C PHE A 229 -18.39 11.79 -7.03
N LYS A 230 -19.26 12.73 -6.68
CA LYS A 230 -20.12 13.46 -7.64
C LYS A 230 -19.97 14.95 -7.42
N LYS A 231 -20.33 15.74 -8.43
CA LYS A 231 -20.38 17.19 -8.31
C LYS A 231 -21.33 17.59 -7.15
N SER A 232 -20.83 18.38 -6.22
CA SER A 232 -21.62 18.90 -5.12
C SER A 232 -22.47 20.10 -5.55
N HIS A 233 -23.62 20.27 -4.90
CA HIS A 233 -24.47 21.46 -5.03
C HIS A 233 -24.05 22.58 -4.07
N TRP A 234 -23.24 22.27 -3.05
CA TRP A 234 -22.73 23.25 -2.10
C TRP A 234 -21.77 24.22 -2.80
N ARG A 235 -21.80 25.50 -2.41
CA ARG A 235 -20.95 26.55 -2.97
C ARG A 235 -20.21 27.32 -1.87
N PRO A 236 -18.89 27.56 -2.03
CA PRO A 236 -18.14 28.38 -1.12
C PRO A 236 -18.51 29.83 -1.27
N LYS A 237 -18.23 30.62 -0.23
CA LYS A 237 -18.40 32.08 -0.25
C LYS A 237 -17.49 32.76 -1.28
N THR A 238 -16.27 32.22 -1.43
CA THR A 238 -15.29 32.69 -2.42
C THR A 238 -15.19 31.65 -3.51
N LEU A 239 -15.61 31.99 -4.73
CA LEU A 239 -15.52 31.11 -5.89
C LEU A 239 -14.30 31.52 -6.72
N TRP A 240 -13.48 30.55 -7.12
CA TRP A 240 -12.38 30.76 -8.07
C TRP A 240 -12.60 29.94 -9.34
N LYS A 241 -11.92 30.33 -10.42
CA LYS A 241 -12.00 29.64 -11.71
C LYS A 241 -11.53 28.19 -11.54
N ASN A 242 -12.25 27.25 -12.15
CA ASN A 242 -11.98 25.81 -12.10
C ASN A 242 -12.12 25.15 -10.71
N CYS A 243 -12.73 25.82 -9.73
CA CYS A 243 -13.06 25.22 -8.44
C CYS A 243 -14.06 24.06 -8.63
N ARG A 244 -13.57 22.81 -8.60
CA ARG A 244 -14.38 21.60 -8.63
C ARG A 244 -14.65 21.15 -7.19
N ILE A 245 -15.94 21.08 -6.86
CA ILE A 245 -16.40 20.65 -5.53
C ILE A 245 -17.11 19.34 -5.68
N LEU A 246 -16.62 18.37 -4.93
CA LEU A 246 -17.06 17.00 -4.98
C LEU A 246 -17.70 16.61 -3.65
N GLY A 247 -18.69 15.75 -3.70
CA GLY A 247 -19.30 15.14 -2.52
C GLY A 247 -19.42 13.64 -2.70
N ASP A 248 -19.64 12.92 -1.61
CA ASP A 248 -19.81 11.46 -1.65
C ASP A 248 -21.05 11.07 -2.50
N SER A 249 -20.92 10.01 -3.29
CA SER A 249 -21.95 9.47 -4.18
C SER A 249 -22.36 8.05 -3.76
N ARG A 250 -22.49 7.11 -4.71
CA ARG A 250 -22.68 5.66 -4.45
C ARG A 250 -21.34 4.93 -4.30
N SER A 251 -21.32 3.87 -3.50
CA SER A 251 -20.21 2.91 -3.48
C SER A 251 -20.38 1.87 -4.58
N ILE A 252 -19.28 1.43 -5.18
CA ILE A 252 -19.26 0.40 -6.22
C ILE A 252 -18.02 -0.48 -6.09
N PHE A 253 -18.13 -1.71 -6.57
CA PHE A 253 -16.97 -2.57 -6.80
C PHE A 253 -16.33 -2.23 -8.14
N ILE A 254 -15.00 -2.22 -8.17
CA ILE A 254 -14.21 -2.07 -9.38
C ILE A 254 -13.00 -2.98 -9.30
N LEU A 255 -12.49 -3.37 -10.47
CA LEU A 255 -11.20 -4.03 -10.58
C LEU A 255 -10.08 -2.98 -10.43
N PRO A 256 -9.01 -3.27 -9.67
CA PRO A 256 -7.89 -2.34 -9.49
C PRO A 256 -7.23 -1.90 -10.80
N ARG A 257 -7.35 -2.71 -11.87
CA ARG A 257 -6.87 -2.35 -13.22
C ARG A 257 -7.43 -1.03 -13.76
N TYR A 258 -8.58 -0.58 -13.26
CA TYR A 258 -9.20 0.68 -13.65
C TYR A 258 -8.73 1.87 -12.81
N LEU A 259 -7.93 1.64 -11.76
CA LEU A 259 -7.30 2.69 -10.99
C LEU A 259 -6.11 3.24 -11.77
N ILE A 260 -6.07 4.56 -11.94
CA ILE A 260 -4.98 5.22 -12.67
C ILE A 260 -3.88 5.61 -11.68
N ARG A 261 -4.23 6.35 -10.63
CA ARG A 261 -3.32 6.83 -9.60
C ARG A 261 -4.05 7.36 -8.38
N GLY A 262 -3.32 7.75 -7.34
CA GLY A 262 -3.85 8.47 -6.18
C GLY A 262 -4.40 9.85 -6.53
N ALA A 263 -5.33 10.33 -5.72
CA ALA A 263 -5.88 11.69 -5.81
C ALA A 263 -5.87 12.34 -4.42
N HIS A 264 -5.41 13.59 -4.35
CA HIS A 264 -5.44 14.35 -3.11
C HIS A 264 -6.73 15.16 -3.01
N MET A 265 -7.53 14.87 -1.98
CA MET A 265 -8.83 15.48 -1.73
C MET A 265 -8.82 16.20 -0.39
N VAL A 266 -9.17 17.49 -0.41
CA VAL A 266 -9.16 18.35 0.79
C VAL A 266 -10.57 18.69 1.20
N ASN A 267 -10.92 18.52 2.48
CA ASN A 267 -12.23 18.90 3.00
C ASN A 267 -12.53 20.39 2.74
N CYS A 268 -13.73 20.69 2.24
CA CYS A 268 -14.14 22.08 2.06
C CYS A 268 -14.36 22.79 3.40
N PHE A 269 -13.75 23.96 3.56
CA PHE A 269 -13.96 24.79 4.74
C PHE A 269 -15.35 25.44 4.74
N GLY A 270 -16.04 25.39 5.88
CA GLY A 270 -17.33 26.05 6.09
C GLY A 270 -18.55 25.30 5.54
N CYS A 271 -18.40 24.06 5.08
CA CYS A 271 -19.54 23.17 4.84
C CYS A 271 -20.06 22.60 6.16
N ASN A 272 -21.35 22.30 6.23
CA ASN A 272 -21.87 21.52 7.35
C ASN A 272 -21.24 20.12 7.30
N LYS A 273 -20.96 19.52 8.48
CA LYS A 273 -20.37 18.18 8.56
C LYS A 273 -21.21 17.11 7.81
N ALA A 274 -22.53 17.32 7.72
CA ALA A 274 -23.45 16.43 7.03
C ALA A 274 -23.26 16.39 5.51
N ASP A 275 -22.77 17.48 4.89
CA ASP A 275 -22.68 17.58 3.42
C ASP A 275 -21.36 17.05 2.85
N ARG A 276 -20.42 16.61 3.72
CA ARG A 276 -19.06 16.11 3.44
C ARG A 276 -18.57 16.41 2.00
N THR A 277 -18.05 17.61 1.81
CA THR A 277 -17.59 18.11 0.51
C THR A 277 -16.08 18.27 0.45
N PHE A 278 -15.52 18.16 -0.75
CA PHE A 278 -14.10 18.13 -1.00
C PHE A 278 -13.71 18.99 -2.19
N TYR A 279 -12.57 19.66 -2.06
CA TYR A 279 -11.81 20.20 -3.18
C TYR A 279 -10.85 19.13 -3.69
N LEU A 280 -10.71 19.06 -5.01
CA LEU A 280 -9.57 18.40 -5.62
C LEU A 280 -8.37 19.34 -5.45
N ASP A 281 -7.30 18.86 -4.82
CA ASP A 281 -6.07 19.62 -4.69
C ASP A 281 -5.17 19.35 -5.89
N ASP A 282 -5.01 20.39 -6.70
CA ASP A 282 -4.26 20.33 -7.94
C ASP A 282 -2.82 20.84 -7.85
N VAL A 283 -2.47 21.49 -6.75
CA VAL A 283 -1.15 22.11 -6.56
C VAL A 283 -0.14 21.07 -6.10
N ALA A 284 -0.59 20.05 -5.37
CA ALA A 284 0.26 18.96 -4.92
C ALA A 284 0.68 18.01 -6.06
N ASP A 285 0.05 18.11 -7.23
CA ASP A 285 0.14 17.07 -8.25
C ASP A 285 0.03 17.67 -9.67
N PHE A 286 1.13 17.83 -10.40
CA PHE A 286 1.09 18.42 -11.74
C PHE A 286 0.61 17.42 -12.82
N ASP A 287 0.79 16.13 -12.57
CA ASP A 287 0.48 15.08 -13.54
C ASP A 287 -1.04 14.86 -13.71
N TRP A 288 -1.85 15.06 -12.66
CA TRP A 288 -3.31 14.99 -12.83
C TRP A 288 -3.82 16.10 -13.79
N PHE A 289 -3.22 17.30 -13.74
CA PHE A 289 -3.64 18.43 -14.58
C PHE A 289 -3.48 18.09 -16.07
N LEU A 290 -2.38 17.40 -16.41
CA LEU A 290 -2.12 16.92 -17.77
C LEU A 290 -3.11 15.82 -18.19
N ARG A 291 -3.54 14.96 -17.26
CA ARG A 291 -4.51 13.88 -17.53
C ARG A 291 -5.93 14.40 -17.70
N ALA A 292 -6.32 15.39 -16.91
CA ALA A 292 -7.71 15.82 -16.82
C ALA A 292 -8.20 16.64 -18.02
N GLY A 293 -7.27 17.21 -18.80
CA GLY A 293 -7.59 18.18 -19.84
C GLY A 293 -8.20 19.46 -19.25
N ASN A 294 -7.88 20.61 -19.82
CA ASN A 294 -8.58 21.86 -19.49
C ASN A 294 -10.00 21.87 -20.06
#